data_AF-A0A166A9Z6-F1
#
_entry.id   AF-A0A166A9Z6-F1
#
_cell.length_a   1.000
_cell.length_b   1.000
_cell.length_c   1.000
_cell.angle_alpha   90.00
_cell.angle_beta   90.00
_cell.angle_gamma   90.00
#
_symmetry.space_group_name_H-M   'P 1'
#
loop_
_entity.id
_entity.type
_entity.pdbx_description
1 polymer ?
#
loop_
_entity_poly.entity_id
_entity_poly.type
_entity_poly.pdbx_seq_one_letter_code
_entity_poly.pdbx_strand_id
1 'polypeptide(L)'
;MSAIEVEAGATVAHLKRLAKEEALRAWTKRWSSTKPSRRFAPANRMTPSWKLKKHFKKLPRKLYGRTLQCRTGHAFIGEYYADFVQSEATDCLCGEHFQ
;
A
#
# COMPACT_ATOMS: atom_id res chain seq x y z
N MET A 1 7.43 11.81 19.25
CA MET A 1 6.54 10.65 19.45
C MET A 1 5.80 10.91 20.75
N SER A 2 4.48 11.02 20.73
CA SER A 2 3.69 11.24 21.95
C SER A 2 3.67 9.93 22.73
N ALA A 3 4.17 9.96 23.97
CA ALA A 3 4.01 8.85 24.89
C ALA A 3 2.52 8.70 25.21
N ILE A 4 2.01 7.47 25.15
CA ILE A 4 0.67 7.18 25.64
C ILE A 4 0.77 7.26 27.17
N GLU A 5 0.23 8.31 27.77
CA GLU A 5 0.06 8.38 29.21
C GLU A 5 -0.89 7.26 29.62
N VAL A 6 -0.39 6.32 30.42
CA VAL A 6 -1.16 5.18 30.91
C VAL A 6 -1.71 5.56 32.29
N GLU A 7 -3.00 5.86 32.35
CA GLU A 7 -3.68 6.07 33.64
C GLU A 7 -3.71 4.76 34.46
N ALA A 8 -3.50 4.88 35.77
CA ALA A 8 -3.61 3.75 36.69
C ALA A 8 -5.03 3.16 36.64
N GLY A 9 -5.14 1.86 36.33
CA GLY A 9 -6.43 1.16 36.16
C GLY A 9 -6.87 0.97 34.70
N ALA A 10 -6.10 1.44 33.72
CA ALA A 10 -6.41 1.17 32.31
C ALA A 10 -6.36 -0.34 31.99
N THR A 11 -7.41 -0.84 31.35
CA THR A 11 -7.44 -2.25 30.90
C THR A 11 -6.53 -2.46 29.69
N VAL A 12 -5.98 -3.67 29.53
CA VAL A 12 -5.15 -4.03 28.36
C VAL A 12 -5.89 -3.80 27.03
N ALA A 13 -7.20 -4.04 26.99
CA ALA A 13 -8.03 -3.79 25.81
C ALA A 13 -8.06 -2.30 25.43
N HIS A 14 -8.18 -1.42 26.42
CA HIS A 14 -8.13 0.03 26.23
C HIS A 14 -6.79 0.48 25.67
N LEU A 15 -5.68 0.01 26.25
CA LEU A 15 -4.33 0.33 25.79
C LEU A 15 -4.07 -0.13 24.35
N LYS A 16 -4.53 -1.34 23.97
CA LYS A 16 -4.46 -1.84 22.59
C LYS A 16 -5.25 -0.98 21.60
N ARG A 17 -6.41 -0.46 22.00
CA ARG A 17 -7.21 0.46 21.18
C ARG A 17 -6.46 1.77 20.94
N LEU A 18 -5.93 2.39 21.99
CA LEU A 18 -5.15 3.64 21.89
C LEU A 18 -3.93 3.46 20.98
N ALA A 19 -3.19 2.36 21.15
CA ALA A 19 -2.03 2.07 20.30
C ALA A 19 -2.42 1.94 18.81
N LYS A 20 -3.55 1.30 18.51
CA LYS A 20 -4.08 1.20 17.13
C LYS A 20 -4.51 2.56 16.57
N GLU A 21 -5.10 3.41 17.38
CA GLU A 21 -5.52 4.76 16.97
C GLU A 21 -4.30 5.64 16.68
N GLU A 22 -3.28 5.60 17.54
CA GLU A 22 -2.04 6.34 17.33
C GLU A 22 -1.30 5.86 16.08
N ALA A 23 -1.19 4.54 15.90
CA ALA A 23 -0.57 3.98 14.70
C ALA A 23 -1.29 4.41 13.41
N LEU A 24 -2.63 4.43 13.41
CA LEU A 24 -3.41 4.88 12.26
C LEU A 24 -3.24 6.38 12.01
N ARG A 25 -3.21 7.20 13.07
CA ARG A 25 -2.98 8.65 12.99
C ARG A 25 -1.61 8.95 12.40
N ALA A 26 -0.56 8.32 12.92
CA ALA A 26 0.81 8.45 12.43
C ALA A 26 0.94 8.00 10.96
N TRP A 27 0.32 6.87 10.61
CA TRP A 27 0.32 6.38 9.22
C TRP A 27 -0.42 7.34 8.29
N THR A 28 -1.59 7.83 8.69
CA THR A 28 -2.38 8.78 7.89
C THR A 28 -1.62 10.08 7.65
N LYS A 29 -1.00 10.64 8.68
CA LYS A 29 -0.16 11.85 8.57
C LYS A 29 0.98 11.66 7.58
N ARG A 30 1.69 10.52 7.67
CA ARG A 30 2.78 10.19 6.74
C ARG A 30 2.26 9.98 5.32
N TRP A 31 1.12 9.32 5.16
CA TRP A 31 0.52 9.05 3.86
C TRP A 31 0.11 10.34 3.15
N SER A 32 -0.52 11.29 3.85
CA SER A 32 -0.92 12.57 3.28
C SER A 32 0.26 13.48 2.93
N SER A 33 1.38 13.38 3.66
CA SER A 33 2.59 14.18 3.39
C SER A 33 3.49 13.57 2.33
N THR A 34 3.31 12.29 2.00
CA THR A 34 4.13 11.59 1.00
C THR A 34 3.51 11.80 -0.37
N LYS A 35 4.22 12.48 -1.29
CA LYS A 35 3.79 12.56 -2.69
C LYS A 35 3.61 11.12 -3.21
N PRO A 36 2.45 10.74 -3.77
CA PRO A 36 2.28 9.43 -4.37
C PRO A 36 3.40 9.21 -5.39
N SER A 37 4.30 8.27 -5.08
CA SER A 37 5.42 7.94 -5.95
C SER A 37 5.22 6.54 -6.51
N ARG A 38 5.75 6.33 -7.72
CA ARG A 38 5.71 5.09 -8.52
C ARG A 38 4.37 4.74 -9.19
N ARG A 39 4.50 3.90 -10.22
CA ARG A 39 3.57 3.08 -11.05
C ARG A 39 2.04 3.18 -10.84
N PHE A 40 1.54 3.12 -9.61
CA PHE A 40 0.10 3.20 -9.29
C PHE A 40 -0.31 4.44 -8.48
N ALA A 41 0.55 5.47 -8.45
CA ALA A 41 0.36 6.74 -7.78
C ALA A 41 -1.02 7.38 -8.01
N PRO A 42 -1.58 7.41 -9.25
CA PRO A 42 -2.92 7.96 -9.48
C PRO A 42 -4.03 7.23 -8.71
N ALA A 43 -3.87 5.92 -8.49
CA ALA A 43 -4.80 5.07 -7.76
C ALA A 43 -4.48 4.97 -6.25
N ASN A 44 -3.39 5.58 -5.77
CA ASN A 44 -2.98 5.61 -4.35
C ASN A 44 -3.65 6.74 -3.55
N ARG A 45 -4.85 7.16 -3.96
CA ARG A 45 -5.68 8.18 -3.27
C ARG A 45 -6.51 7.61 -2.12
N MET A 46 -6.37 6.31 -1.81
CA MET A 46 -7.11 5.69 -0.73
C MET A 46 -6.47 6.03 0.60
N THR A 47 -7.27 6.59 1.51
CA THR A 47 -6.81 6.83 2.88
C THR A 47 -6.50 5.51 3.59
N PRO A 48 -5.40 5.47 4.36
CA PRO A 48 -5.08 4.35 5.25
C PRO A 48 -6.26 3.87 6.09
N SER A 49 -6.35 2.55 6.28
CA SER A 49 -7.37 1.94 7.13
C SER A 49 -6.94 0.55 7.55
N TRP A 50 -7.33 0.14 8.76
CA TRP A 50 -7.21 -1.24 9.22
C TRP A 50 -8.12 -2.22 8.48
N LYS A 51 -9.19 -1.71 7.85
CA LYS A 51 -10.15 -2.53 7.13
C LYS A 51 -9.94 -2.37 5.64
N LEU A 52 -9.97 -3.51 4.94
CA LEU A 52 -10.00 -3.54 3.50
C LEU A 52 -11.21 -2.76 2.97
N LYS A 53 -11.00 -1.88 2.00
CA LYS A 53 -12.08 -1.05 1.41
C LYS A 53 -13.12 -1.94 0.73
N LYS A 54 -14.38 -1.47 0.70
CA LYS A 54 -15.54 -2.23 0.20
C LYS A 54 -15.35 -2.75 -1.22
N HIS A 55 -14.71 -1.97 -2.10
CA HIS A 55 -14.48 -2.38 -3.49
C HIS A 55 -13.57 -3.61 -3.60
N PHE A 56 -12.55 -3.73 -2.74
CA PHE A 56 -11.69 -4.92 -2.70
C PHE A 56 -12.38 -6.17 -2.17
N LYS A 57 -13.35 -6.01 -1.26
CA LYS A 57 -14.13 -7.15 -0.75
C LYS A 57 -15.07 -7.74 -1.81
N LYS A 58 -15.50 -6.92 -2.77
CA LYS A 58 -16.42 -7.32 -3.85
C LYS A 58 -15.70 -7.75 -5.13
N LEU A 59 -14.39 -7.58 -5.20
CA LEU A 59 -13.60 -7.91 -6.38
C LEU A 59 -13.49 -9.45 -6.51
N PRO A 60 -13.81 -10.03 -7.68
CA PRO A 60 -13.53 -11.43 -7.97
C PRO A 60 -12.05 -11.76 -7.69
N ARG A 61 -11.76 -12.96 -7.18
CA ARG A 61 -10.40 -13.40 -6.79
C ARG A 61 -9.34 -13.08 -7.85
N LYS A 62 -9.64 -13.37 -9.13
CA LYS A 62 -8.73 -13.12 -10.26
C LYS A 62 -8.41 -11.63 -10.44
N LEU A 63 -9.41 -10.77 -10.31
CA LEU A 63 -9.23 -9.32 -10.42
C LEU A 63 -8.53 -8.75 -9.18
N TYR A 64 -8.87 -9.23 -7.98
CA TYR A 64 -8.18 -8.85 -6.76
C TYR A 64 -6.68 -9.13 -6.83
N GLY A 65 -6.29 -10.33 -7.30
CA GLY A 65 -4.90 -10.71 -7.48
C GLY A 65 -4.14 -9.77 -8.43
N ARG A 66 -4.73 -9.47 -9.59
CA ARG A 66 -4.15 -8.53 -10.56
C ARG A 66 -4.04 -7.12 -10.00
N THR A 67 -5.09 -6.62 -9.33
CA THR A 67 -5.04 -5.29 -8.71
C THR A 67 -3.95 -5.21 -7.65
N LEU A 68 -3.74 -6.28 -6.87
CA LEU A 68 -2.67 -6.33 -5.88
C LEU A 68 -1.29 -6.29 -6.54
N GLN A 69 -1.06 -7.15 -7.54
CA GLN A 69 0.19 -7.20 -8.32
C GLN A 69 0.53 -5.83 -8.91
N CYS A 70 -0.44 -5.18 -9.56
CA CYS A 70 -0.26 -3.85 -10.14
C CYS A 70 0.06 -2.79 -9.06
N ARG A 71 -0.62 -2.83 -7.91
CA ARG A 71 -0.39 -1.88 -6.81
C ARG A 71 0.94 -2.06 -6.10
N THR A 72 1.47 -3.28 -6.04
CA THR A 72 2.78 -3.58 -5.43
C THR A 72 3.92 -3.58 -6.45
N GLY A 73 3.63 -3.34 -7.73
CA GLY A 73 4.61 -3.43 -8.82
C GLY A 73 5.16 -4.84 -9.04
N HIS A 74 4.47 -5.87 -8.55
CA HIS A 74 4.79 -7.29 -8.74
C HIS A 74 3.85 -7.90 -9.78
N ALA A 75 3.73 -7.25 -10.93
CA ALA A 75 2.99 -7.73 -12.08
C ALA A 75 3.97 -8.07 -13.20
N PHE A 76 3.53 -8.86 -14.18
CA PHE A 76 4.28 -9.06 -15.43
C PHE A 76 4.21 -7.79 -16.29
N ILE A 77 4.97 -6.77 -15.89
CA ILE A 77 5.13 -5.48 -16.56
C ILE A 77 6.62 -5.20 -16.68
N GLY A 78 7.07 -4.46 -17.69
CA GLY A 78 8.47 -4.23 -18.00
C GLY A 78 9.24 -3.66 -16.82
N GLU A 79 8.61 -2.84 -15.97
CA GLU A 79 9.31 -2.29 -14.80
C GLU A 79 9.50 -3.30 -13.64
N TYR A 80 8.72 -4.39 -13.60
CA TYR A 80 9.03 -5.50 -12.69
C TYR A 80 10.28 -6.24 -13.18
N TYR A 81 10.36 -6.52 -14.47
CA TYR A 81 11.51 -7.18 -15.07
C TYR A 81 12.78 -6.34 -14.94
N ALA A 82 12.69 -5.02 -15.14
CA ALA A 82 13.81 -4.11 -14.94
C ALA A 82 14.35 -4.12 -13.49
N ASP A 83 13.46 -4.16 -12.49
CA ASP A 83 13.87 -4.15 -11.09
C ASP A 83 14.36 -5.52 -10.60
N PHE A 84 13.70 -6.61 -11.03
CA PHE A 84 13.79 -7.93 -10.40
C PHE A 84 14.29 -9.06 -11.31
N VAL A 85 14.23 -8.91 -12.63
CA VAL A 85 14.59 -9.93 -13.62
C VAL A 85 15.45 -9.31 -14.73
N GLN A 86 16.57 -8.69 -14.33
CA GLN A 86 17.46 -7.93 -15.21
C GLN A 86 18.12 -8.77 -16.33
N SER A 87 17.98 -10.09 -16.27
CA SER A 87 18.46 -11.01 -17.31
C SER A 87 17.57 -11.08 -18.55
N GLU A 88 16.32 -10.60 -18.47
CA GLU A 88 15.39 -10.59 -19.59
C GLU A 88 15.33 -9.21 -20.25
N ALA A 89 15.18 -9.19 -21.58
CA ALA A 89 15.02 -7.94 -22.32
C ALA A 89 13.65 -7.32 -22.01
N THR A 90 13.65 -6.06 -21.59
CA THR A 90 12.42 -5.30 -21.27
C THR A 90 11.94 -4.42 -22.42
N ASP A 91 12.70 -4.36 -23.51
CA ASP A 91 12.47 -3.45 -24.63
C ASP A 91 11.19 -3.84 -25.40
N CYS A 92 10.32 -2.86 -25.62
CA CYS A 92 9.21 -3.04 -26.55
C CYS A 92 9.73 -2.94 -27.99
N LEU A 93 9.27 -3.84 -28.87
CA LEU A 93 9.50 -3.72 -30.33
C LEU A 93 8.97 -2.39 -30.92
N CYS A 94 8.11 -1.70 -30.18
CA CYS A 94 7.58 -0.39 -30.51
C CYS A 94 8.52 0.78 -30.17
N GLY A 95 9.68 0.52 -29.56
CA GLY A 95 10.66 1.55 -29.17
C GLY A 95 10.43 2.16 -27.79
N GLU A 96 9.38 1.73 -27.07
CA GLU A 96 9.16 2.12 -25.67
C GLU A 96 10.08 1.34 -24.71
N HIS A 97 10.50 2.02 -23.65
CA HIS A 97 11.49 1.51 -22.69
C HIS A 97 11.03 0.29 -21.88
N PHE A 98 9.72 0.09 -21.73
CA PHE A 98 9.14 -1.01 -20.95
C PHE A 98 7.86 -1.51 -21.63
N GLN A 99 7.65 -2.83 -21.63
CA GLN A 99 6.37 -3.47 -22.03
C GLN A 99 5.28 -3.37 -20.94
#